data_AF-A8MAW7-F1
#
_entry.id   AF-A8MAW7-F1
#
_cell.length_a   1.000
_cell.length_b   1.000
_cell.length_c   1.000
_cell.angle_alpha   90.00
_cell.angle_beta   90.00
_cell.angle_gamma   90.00
#
_symmetry.space_group_name_H-M   'P 1'
#
loop_
_entity.id
_entity.type
_entity.pdbx_description
1 polymer ?
#
loop_
_entity_poly.entity_id
_entity_poly.type
_entity_poly.pdbx_seq_one_letter_code
_entity_poly.pdbx_strand_id
1 'polypeptide(L)'
;MQYQHAVARLPEDLRTMVCRWLRLGVVDNEGGLIKSVYATLDGSIILVGDVVKKLEENGVGLRISNGLYLQEFFNWVPWVNGLCEEVEVEEVEPMGMRLLGFSPFPYLEYGDVMSGYVEVIKAYGKYISGSYSDALYRIWGLGGVRFDEQVDLVIIVDYELIAHHFLDIRRTEHRGFTVSAKYLSFGFDRSILVHPFVSDVIHREIAKSMLNRSDVRPVGYFTVNYDESEILDIVIYKWPLINPLPLISRTVAERNIRIKDLIRHK
;
A
#
# COMPACT_ATOMS: atom_id res chain seq x y z
N MET A 1 18.13 8.44 -8.48
CA MET A 1 18.61 9.29 -9.58
C MET A 1 18.32 8.69 -10.97
N GLN A 2 18.50 7.38 -11.19
CA GLN A 2 18.22 6.73 -12.48
C GLN A 2 16.74 6.78 -12.91
N TYR A 3 15.79 6.48 -12.01
CA TYR A 3 14.36 6.41 -12.36
C TYR A 3 13.71 7.76 -12.65
N GLN A 4 14.13 8.84 -11.97
CA GLN A 4 13.62 10.19 -12.23
C GLN A 4 13.91 10.65 -13.66
N HIS A 5 15.12 10.36 -14.16
CA HIS A 5 15.48 10.66 -15.54
C HIS A 5 14.73 9.79 -16.56
N ALA A 6 14.48 8.51 -16.23
CA ALA A 6 13.69 7.63 -17.07
C ALA A 6 12.24 8.12 -17.18
N VAL A 7 11.59 8.43 -16.05
CA VAL A 7 10.22 8.95 -16.02
C VAL A 7 10.09 10.31 -16.72
N ALA A 8 11.06 11.22 -16.55
CA ALA A 8 11.04 12.53 -17.19
C ALA A 8 11.11 12.46 -18.74
N ARG A 9 11.74 11.41 -19.28
CA ARG A 9 11.90 11.19 -20.72
C ARG A 9 10.76 10.40 -21.36
N LEU A 10 9.83 9.90 -20.56
CA LEU A 10 8.66 9.20 -21.10
C LEU A 10 7.85 10.14 -22.01
N PRO A 11 7.32 9.61 -23.12
CA PRO A 11 6.19 10.21 -23.82
C PRO A 11 5.08 10.64 -22.85
N GLU A 12 4.39 11.73 -23.19
CA GLU A 12 3.43 12.38 -22.29
C GLU A 12 2.34 11.43 -21.79
N ASP A 13 1.80 10.57 -22.67
CA ASP A 13 0.82 9.54 -22.34
C ASP A 13 1.33 8.56 -21.28
N LEU A 14 2.54 8.01 -21.49
CA LEU A 14 3.16 7.07 -20.56
C LEU A 14 3.55 7.74 -19.24
N ARG A 15 4.01 8.99 -19.30
CA ARG A 15 4.37 9.76 -18.11
C ARG A 15 3.14 10.03 -17.26
N THR A 16 2.03 10.46 -17.87
CA THR A 16 0.76 10.71 -17.18
C THR A 16 0.25 9.43 -16.50
N MET A 17 0.27 8.30 -17.20
CA MET A 17 -0.06 6.99 -16.63
C MET A 17 0.82 6.62 -15.42
N VAL A 18 2.15 6.66 -15.56
CA VAL A 18 3.07 6.32 -14.46
C VAL A 18 2.90 7.27 -13.27
N CYS A 19 2.73 8.56 -13.55
CA CYS A 19 2.48 9.57 -12.52
C CYS A 19 1.16 9.31 -11.79
N ARG A 20 0.09 8.95 -12.51
CA ARG A 20 -1.19 8.56 -11.92
C ARG A 20 -1.04 7.39 -10.97
N TRP A 21 -0.37 6.32 -11.40
CA TRP A 21 -0.14 5.15 -10.57
C TRP A 21 0.64 5.47 -9.29
N LEU A 22 1.71 6.25 -9.40
CA LEU A 22 2.53 6.66 -8.26
C LEU A 22 1.76 7.57 -7.29
N ARG A 23 1.03 8.56 -7.82
CA ARG A 23 0.27 9.54 -7.02
C ARG A 23 -0.90 8.91 -6.27
N LEU A 24 -1.55 7.92 -6.86
CA LEU A 24 -2.71 7.25 -6.29
C LEU A 24 -2.33 5.98 -5.52
N GLY A 25 -1.11 5.47 -5.72
CA GLY A 25 -0.66 4.20 -5.17
C GLY A 25 -1.42 3.02 -5.79
N VAL A 26 -1.75 3.07 -7.07
CA VAL A 26 -2.49 1.98 -7.75
C VAL A 26 -1.82 1.66 -9.08
N VAL A 27 -2.22 0.54 -9.68
CA VAL A 27 -2.06 0.32 -11.12
C VAL A 27 -3.47 0.13 -11.66
N ASP A 28 -3.85 0.88 -12.69
CA ASP A 28 -5.15 0.72 -13.33
C ASP A 28 -5.05 -0.10 -14.62
N ASN A 29 -6.20 -0.53 -15.17
CA ASN A 29 -6.24 -1.41 -16.34
C ASN A 29 -5.77 -0.75 -17.66
N GLU A 30 -5.64 0.58 -17.71
CA GLU A 30 -5.27 1.35 -18.92
C GLU A 30 -5.98 0.88 -20.20
N GLY A 31 -7.31 0.74 -20.14
CA GLY A 31 -8.10 0.28 -21.29
C GLY A 31 -7.78 -1.15 -21.78
N GLY A 32 -7.21 -2.01 -20.92
CA GLY A 32 -6.86 -3.39 -21.24
C GLY A 32 -5.39 -3.62 -21.58
N LEU A 33 -4.54 -2.59 -21.49
CA LEU A 33 -3.11 -2.70 -21.77
C LEU A 33 -2.34 -3.48 -20.69
N ILE A 34 -2.92 -3.64 -19.50
CA ILE A 34 -2.33 -4.42 -18.40
C ILE A 34 -3.16 -5.68 -18.17
N LYS A 35 -2.47 -6.83 -18.22
CA LYS A 35 -3.10 -8.15 -18.07
C LYS A 35 -3.04 -8.64 -16.63
N SER A 36 -1.93 -8.40 -15.95
CA SER A 36 -1.76 -8.75 -14.55
C SER A 36 -0.68 -7.89 -13.89
N VAL A 37 -0.84 -7.66 -12.60
CA VAL A 37 0.14 -6.96 -11.78
C VAL A 37 0.47 -7.84 -10.59
N TYR A 38 1.75 -7.98 -10.31
CA TYR A 38 2.23 -8.58 -9.07
C TYR A 38 2.92 -7.50 -8.25
N ALA A 39 2.73 -7.51 -6.95
CA ALA A 39 3.41 -6.61 -6.02
C ALA A 39 4.31 -7.43 -5.08
N THR A 40 5.29 -6.78 -4.49
CA THR A 40 6.10 -7.33 -3.41
C THR A 40 5.86 -6.50 -2.15
N LEU A 41 6.23 -7.03 -0.99
CA LEU A 41 6.01 -6.34 0.28
C LEU A 41 6.79 -5.02 0.40
N ASP A 42 7.86 -4.80 -0.37
CA ASP A 42 8.63 -3.54 -0.38
C ASP A 42 8.15 -2.50 -1.40
N GLY A 43 7.06 -2.78 -2.13
CA GLY A 43 6.48 -1.85 -3.09
C GLY A 43 7.06 -1.92 -4.48
N SER A 44 7.92 -2.90 -4.75
CA SER A 44 8.24 -3.28 -6.13
C SER A 44 7.03 -3.95 -6.79
N ILE A 45 6.87 -3.73 -8.09
CA ILE A 45 5.81 -4.38 -8.88
C ILE A 45 6.38 -5.09 -10.12
N ILE A 46 5.70 -6.14 -10.56
CA ILE A 46 5.90 -6.78 -11.86
C ILE A 46 4.64 -6.56 -12.70
N LEU A 47 4.79 -5.81 -13.80
CA LEU A 47 3.71 -5.57 -14.76
C LEU A 47 3.77 -6.62 -15.88
N VAL A 48 2.63 -7.18 -16.24
CA VAL A 48 2.50 -8.02 -17.44
C VAL A 48 1.41 -7.41 -18.31
N GLY A 49 1.74 -7.13 -19.57
CA GLY A 49 0.81 -6.49 -20.49
C GLY A 49 1.53 -5.90 -21.70
N ASP A 50 0.76 -5.25 -22.55
CA ASP A 50 1.24 -4.66 -23.80
C ASP A 50 2.03 -3.36 -23.54
N VAL A 51 1.84 -2.75 -22.36
CA VAL A 51 2.57 -1.58 -21.87
C VAL A 51 4.06 -1.85 -21.60
N VAL A 52 4.42 -3.12 -21.32
CA VAL A 52 5.77 -3.49 -20.88
C VAL A 52 6.84 -3.04 -21.87
N LYS A 53 6.66 -3.34 -23.15
CA LYS A 53 7.65 -3.05 -24.19
C LYS A 53 7.91 -1.54 -24.30
N LYS A 54 6.85 -0.74 -24.22
CA LYS A 54 6.95 0.72 -24.29
C LYS A 54 7.72 1.29 -23.10
N LEU A 55 7.44 0.82 -21.89
CA LEU A 55 8.15 1.27 -20.69
C LEU A 55 9.63 0.84 -20.71
N GLU A 56 9.90 -0.39 -21.12
CA GLU A 56 11.27 -0.93 -21.26
C GLU A 56 12.10 -0.14 -22.29
N GLU A 57 11.55 0.14 -23.48
CA GLU A 57 12.23 0.92 -24.54
C GLU A 57 12.56 2.35 -24.10
N ASN A 58 11.79 2.89 -23.14
CA ASN A 58 12.05 4.19 -22.53
C ASN A 58 12.92 4.10 -21.25
N GLY A 59 13.50 2.94 -20.97
CA GLY A 59 14.43 2.74 -19.85
C GLY A 59 13.77 2.70 -18.47
N VAL A 60 12.47 2.41 -18.41
CA VAL A 60 11.72 2.30 -17.15
C VAL A 60 11.59 0.82 -16.78
N GLY A 61 12.25 0.42 -15.68
CA GLY A 61 12.20 -0.94 -15.15
C GLY A 61 13.20 -1.91 -15.79
N LEU A 62 13.13 -3.16 -15.33
CA LEU A 62 13.94 -4.28 -15.80
C LEU A 62 13.03 -5.38 -16.35
N ARG A 63 13.26 -5.80 -17.59
CA ARG A 63 12.51 -6.92 -18.18
C ARG A 63 12.87 -8.23 -17.50
N ILE A 64 11.86 -8.96 -17.04
CA ILE A 64 11.98 -10.32 -16.48
C ILE A 64 10.98 -11.21 -17.20
N SER A 65 11.47 -12.09 -18.07
CA SER A 65 10.63 -12.96 -18.90
C SER A 65 9.58 -12.16 -19.72
N ASN A 66 8.30 -12.34 -19.44
CA ASN A 66 7.18 -11.64 -20.07
C ASN A 66 6.73 -10.37 -19.31
N GLY A 67 7.32 -10.08 -18.15
CA GLY A 67 6.95 -8.95 -17.31
C GLY A 67 8.02 -7.86 -17.19
N LEU A 68 7.62 -6.73 -16.63
CA LEU A 68 8.48 -5.59 -16.29
C LEU A 68 8.57 -5.45 -14.78
N TYR A 69 9.76 -5.63 -14.23
CA TYR A 69 10.02 -5.37 -12.82
C TYR A 69 10.35 -3.90 -12.60
N LEU A 70 9.53 -3.24 -11.78
CA LEU A 70 9.71 -1.88 -11.30
C LEU A 70 10.08 -1.95 -9.83
N GLN A 71 11.38 -1.91 -9.55
CA GLN A 71 11.92 -2.01 -8.20
C GLN A 71 11.49 -0.84 -7.33
N GLU A 72 10.93 -1.15 -6.15
CA GLU A 72 10.45 -0.19 -5.14
C GLU A 72 9.57 0.91 -5.76
N PHE A 73 8.78 0.57 -6.78
CA PHE A 73 8.03 1.50 -7.63
C PHE A 73 7.26 2.54 -6.82
N PHE A 74 6.48 2.12 -5.82
CA PHE A 74 5.69 3.07 -5.04
C PHE A 74 6.51 3.96 -4.09
N ASN A 75 7.80 3.67 -3.90
CA ASN A 75 8.73 4.57 -3.22
C ASN A 75 9.32 5.64 -4.16
N TRP A 76 8.92 5.65 -5.45
CA TRP A 76 9.39 6.65 -6.41
C TRP A 76 8.74 8.02 -6.23
N VAL A 77 7.60 8.08 -5.54
CA VAL A 77 6.78 9.29 -5.37
C VAL A 77 7.61 10.53 -4.98
N PRO A 78 8.51 10.48 -3.98
CA PRO A 78 9.33 11.65 -3.61
C PRO A 78 10.23 12.15 -4.75
N TRP A 79 10.71 11.26 -5.63
CA TRP A 79 11.63 11.59 -6.72
C TRP A 79 10.91 12.14 -7.96
N VAL A 80 9.63 11.80 -8.14
CA VAL A 80 8.83 12.23 -9.29
C VAL A 80 7.82 13.34 -8.96
N ASN A 81 7.76 13.79 -7.71
CA ASN A 81 6.78 14.76 -7.22
C ASN A 81 6.77 16.09 -8.03
N GLY A 82 7.91 16.51 -8.58
CA GLY A 82 8.00 17.69 -9.45
C GLY A 82 7.78 17.42 -10.95
N LEU A 83 7.62 16.16 -11.35
CA LEU A 83 7.33 15.74 -12.73
C LEU A 83 5.85 15.38 -12.92
N CYS A 84 5.20 14.93 -11.85
CA CYS A 84 3.82 14.46 -11.86
C CYS A 84 2.89 15.58 -11.41
N GLU A 85 2.07 16.07 -12.33
CA GLU A 85 1.00 17.04 -12.04
C GLU A 85 -0.12 16.40 -11.18
N GLU A 86 -1.12 17.19 -10.82
CA GLU A 86 -2.32 16.66 -10.17
C GLU A 86 -3.03 15.69 -11.10
N VAL A 87 -3.61 14.65 -10.50
CA VAL A 87 -4.17 13.52 -11.22
C VAL A 87 -5.66 13.47 -10.95
N GLU A 88 -6.46 13.48 -12.02
CA GLU A 88 -7.90 13.27 -11.95
C GLU A 88 -8.22 11.81 -11.63
N VAL A 89 -9.13 11.61 -10.68
CA VAL A 89 -9.42 10.28 -10.10
C VAL A 89 -10.60 9.58 -10.80
N GLU A 90 -11.46 10.34 -11.49
CA GLU A 90 -12.76 9.86 -11.98
C GLU A 90 -12.67 8.74 -13.01
N GLU A 91 -11.55 8.62 -13.74
CA GLU A 91 -11.35 7.61 -14.79
C GLU A 91 -10.57 6.37 -14.32
N VAL A 92 -10.23 6.26 -13.04
CA VAL A 92 -9.30 5.24 -12.54
C VAL A 92 -10.03 3.93 -12.20
N GLU A 93 -9.55 2.85 -12.80
CA GLU A 93 -10.03 1.48 -12.61
C GLU A 93 -8.94 0.62 -11.95
N PRO A 94 -8.79 0.64 -10.61
CA PRO A 94 -7.69 -0.05 -9.94
C PRO A 94 -7.71 -1.56 -10.21
N MET A 95 -6.55 -2.10 -10.55
CA MET A 95 -6.33 -3.53 -10.66
C MET A 95 -5.84 -4.09 -9.33
N GLY A 96 -6.30 -5.29 -9.00
CA GLY A 96 -5.69 -6.08 -7.92
C GLY A 96 -4.25 -6.45 -8.29
N MET A 97 -3.31 -6.12 -7.41
CA MET A 97 -1.90 -6.49 -7.52
C MET A 97 -1.63 -7.69 -6.61
N ARG A 98 -1.35 -8.86 -7.19
CA ARG A 98 -1.13 -10.09 -6.39
C ARG A 98 0.23 -10.09 -5.73
N LEU A 99 0.30 -10.39 -4.44
CA LEU A 99 1.56 -10.44 -3.73
C LEU A 99 2.40 -11.63 -4.23
N LEU A 100 3.59 -11.35 -4.76
CA LEU A 100 4.50 -12.33 -5.32
C LEU A 100 5.36 -12.98 -4.23
N GLY A 101 5.67 -14.26 -4.41
CA GLY A 101 6.74 -14.94 -3.69
C GLY A 101 6.35 -15.51 -2.33
N PHE A 102 5.04 -15.64 -2.07
CA PHE A 102 4.54 -16.27 -0.85
C PHE A 102 3.73 -17.51 -1.21
N SER A 103 4.06 -18.63 -0.55
CA SER A 103 3.23 -19.84 -0.50
C SER A 103 1.91 -19.51 0.23
N PRO A 104 0.86 -20.36 0.11
CA PRO A 104 -0.32 -20.31 0.95
C PRO A 104 -0.07 -19.75 2.34
N PHE A 105 -0.72 -18.64 2.66
CA PHE A 105 -0.55 -17.95 3.92
C PHE A 105 -1.00 -18.85 5.09
N PRO A 106 -0.10 -19.39 5.93
CA PRO A 106 -0.47 -20.43 6.89
C PRO A 106 -0.96 -19.81 8.21
N TYR A 107 -2.01 -18.97 8.15
CA TYR A 107 -2.57 -18.30 9.34
C TYR A 107 -3.05 -19.26 10.41
N LEU A 108 -3.53 -20.44 10.02
CA LEU A 108 -3.97 -21.48 10.95
C LEU A 108 -2.84 -21.95 11.87
N GLU A 109 -1.61 -22.00 11.36
CA GLU A 109 -0.43 -22.37 12.14
C GLU A 109 -0.06 -21.27 13.16
N TYR A 110 -0.39 -20.02 12.84
CA TYR A 110 -0.13 -18.84 13.68
C TYR A 110 -1.35 -18.42 14.53
N GLY A 111 -2.43 -19.20 14.51
CA GLY A 111 -3.64 -18.99 15.32
C GLY A 111 -4.62 -17.96 14.78
N ASP A 112 -4.16 -16.88 14.12
CA ASP A 112 -5.02 -15.92 13.44
C ASP A 112 -4.36 -15.24 12.21
N VAL A 113 -5.20 -14.60 11.39
CA VAL A 113 -4.78 -13.91 10.15
C VAL A 113 -3.76 -12.79 10.42
N MET A 114 -3.93 -12.05 11.51
CA MET A 114 -3.06 -10.93 11.85
C MET A 114 -1.65 -11.41 12.22
N SER A 115 -1.56 -12.50 12.97
CA SER A 115 -0.30 -13.12 13.39
C SER A 115 0.42 -13.75 12.19
N GLY A 116 -0.31 -14.47 11.33
CA GLY A 116 0.25 -14.98 10.07
C GLY A 116 0.80 -13.85 9.18
N TYR A 117 0.16 -12.68 9.19
CA TYR A 117 0.54 -11.54 8.36
C TYR A 117 1.90 -10.98 8.77
N VAL A 118 2.08 -10.84 10.07
CA VAL A 118 3.34 -10.36 10.64
C VAL A 118 4.46 -11.35 10.38
N GLU A 119 4.24 -12.66 10.52
CA GLU A 119 5.29 -13.66 10.26
C GLU A 119 5.71 -13.69 8.79
N VAL A 120 4.77 -13.49 7.85
CA VAL A 120 5.08 -13.33 6.42
C VAL A 120 5.98 -12.11 6.17
N ILE A 121 5.65 -10.97 6.78
CA ILE A 121 6.46 -9.75 6.68
C ILE A 121 7.85 -9.93 7.28
N LYS A 122 7.91 -10.55 8.46
CA LYS A 122 9.16 -10.83 9.18
C LYS A 122 10.06 -11.78 8.39
N ALA A 123 9.49 -12.79 7.74
CA ALA A 123 10.23 -13.71 6.88
C ALA A 123 10.81 -13.00 5.63
N TYR A 124 10.06 -12.06 5.03
CA TYR A 124 10.57 -11.25 3.92
C TYR A 124 11.62 -10.22 4.36
N GLY A 125 11.55 -9.74 5.61
CA GLY A 125 12.52 -8.84 6.23
C GLY A 125 12.38 -7.37 5.82
N LYS A 126 11.52 -7.05 4.86
CA LYS A 126 11.19 -5.69 4.41
C LYS A 126 9.68 -5.48 4.33
N TYR A 127 9.24 -4.24 4.49
CA TYR A 127 7.84 -3.90 4.29
C TYR A 127 7.66 -2.42 3.99
N ILE A 128 6.92 -2.16 2.91
CA ILE A 128 6.54 -0.91 2.26
C ILE A 128 7.68 0.06 1.94
N SER A 129 8.36 0.54 2.96
CA SER A 129 9.29 1.65 2.93
C SER A 129 10.61 1.34 3.62
N GLY A 130 10.75 0.18 4.26
CA GLY A 130 11.95 -0.11 5.05
C GLY A 130 12.11 -1.56 5.49
N SER A 131 13.12 -1.79 6.32
CA SER A 131 13.39 -3.09 6.94
C SER A 131 12.44 -3.32 8.10
N TYR A 132 11.85 -4.51 8.20
CA TYR A 132 11.00 -4.87 9.33
C TYR A 132 11.81 -4.85 10.63
N SER A 133 11.25 -4.24 11.67
CA SER A 133 11.87 -4.15 12.99
C SER A 133 11.03 -4.84 14.07
N ASP A 134 9.75 -4.47 14.19
CA ASP A 134 8.89 -4.93 15.27
C ASP A 134 7.40 -4.84 14.88
N ALA A 135 6.54 -5.55 15.61
CA ALA A 135 5.09 -5.53 15.45
C ALA A 135 4.38 -5.40 16.81
N LEU A 136 3.48 -4.44 16.91
CA LEU A 136 2.69 -4.17 18.11
C LEU A 136 1.22 -4.51 17.87
N TYR A 137 0.65 -5.35 18.73
CA TYR A 137 -0.72 -5.84 18.57
C TYR A 137 -1.68 -5.15 19.54
N ARG A 138 -2.85 -4.79 19.04
CA ARG A 138 -4.05 -4.42 19.82
C ARG A 138 -3.77 -3.31 20.85
N ILE A 139 -3.10 -2.25 20.42
CA ILE A 139 -2.64 -1.17 21.30
C ILE A 139 -3.67 -0.04 21.45
N TRP A 140 -3.71 0.56 22.64
CA TRP A 140 -4.53 1.75 22.96
C TRP A 140 -3.72 3.04 23.07
N GLY A 141 -2.41 2.95 22.84
CA GLY A 141 -1.51 4.09 22.88
C GLY A 141 -0.08 3.69 22.58
N LEU A 142 0.72 4.68 22.17
CA LEU A 142 2.13 4.53 21.85
C LEU A 142 2.85 5.86 22.10
N GLY A 143 4.08 5.82 22.63
CA GLY A 143 4.88 7.04 22.87
C GLY A 143 4.17 8.09 23.76
N GLY A 144 3.36 7.67 24.74
CA GLY A 144 2.58 8.57 25.58
C GLY A 144 1.36 9.21 24.90
N VAL A 145 1.09 8.88 23.63
CA VAL A 145 -0.15 9.23 22.93
C VAL A 145 -1.19 8.15 23.21
N ARG A 146 -2.35 8.55 23.75
CA ARG A 146 -3.50 7.66 23.93
C ARG A 146 -4.43 7.75 22.73
N PHE A 147 -4.90 6.59 22.28
CA PHE A 147 -5.85 6.47 21.19
C PHE A 147 -7.27 6.32 21.76
N ASP A 148 -8.24 6.92 21.08
CA ASP A 148 -9.67 6.79 21.40
C ASP A 148 -10.32 5.57 20.71
N GLU A 149 -9.54 4.87 19.89
CA GLU A 149 -9.89 3.61 19.23
C GLU A 149 -8.68 2.66 19.31
N GLN A 150 -8.94 1.37 19.48
CA GLN A 150 -7.88 0.37 19.48
C GLN A 150 -7.25 0.28 18.10
N VAL A 151 -5.92 0.20 18.05
CA VAL A 151 -5.16 -0.06 16.83
C VAL A 151 -4.86 -1.54 16.77
N ASP A 152 -5.36 -2.23 15.74
CA ASP A 152 -5.29 -3.69 15.67
C ASP A 152 -3.85 -4.19 15.57
N LEU A 153 -3.07 -3.58 14.67
CA LEU A 153 -1.67 -3.90 14.45
C LEU A 153 -0.91 -2.64 14.04
N VAL A 154 0.31 -2.49 14.54
CA VAL A 154 1.29 -1.52 14.04
C VAL A 154 2.55 -2.26 13.67
N ILE A 155 2.99 -2.10 12.43
CA ILE A 155 4.28 -2.60 11.94
C ILE A 155 5.26 -1.43 11.94
N ILE A 156 6.43 -1.66 12.53
CA ILE A 156 7.54 -0.71 12.58
C ILE A 156 8.56 -1.12 11.53
N VAL A 157 8.85 -0.19 10.61
CA VAL A 157 9.86 -0.38 9.55
C VAL A 157 10.80 0.81 9.54
N ASP A 158 12.11 0.59 9.69
CA ASP A 158 13.11 1.65 9.86
C ASP A 158 12.63 2.80 10.80
N TYR A 159 12.15 3.91 10.25
CA TYR A 159 11.61 5.08 10.97
C TYR A 159 10.12 5.38 10.73
N GLU A 160 9.40 4.47 10.07
CA GLU A 160 7.96 4.58 9.78
C GLU A 160 7.13 3.64 10.65
N LEU A 161 5.95 4.12 11.03
CA LEU A 161 4.90 3.34 11.67
C LEU A 161 3.72 3.15 10.72
N ILE A 162 3.39 1.89 10.48
CA ILE A 162 2.32 1.51 9.55
C ILE A 162 1.23 0.85 10.37
N ALA A 163 0.09 1.51 10.49
CA ALA A 163 -1.06 0.99 11.22
C ALA A 163 -1.96 0.17 10.29
N HIS A 164 -2.41 -0.99 10.77
CA HIS A 164 -3.31 -1.87 10.04
C HIS A 164 -4.61 -2.00 10.80
N HIS A 165 -5.71 -1.91 10.08
CA HIS A 165 -7.04 -2.22 10.59
C HIS A 165 -7.57 -3.46 9.86
N PHE A 166 -7.92 -4.50 10.62
CA PHE A 166 -8.46 -5.75 10.09
C PHE A 166 -9.99 -5.70 10.11
N LEU A 167 -10.60 -5.75 8.93
CA LEU A 167 -12.03 -5.71 8.78
C LEU A 167 -12.66 -7.07 9.16
N ASP A 168 -13.68 -7.00 10.03
CA ASP A 168 -14.55 -8.14 10.30
C ASP A 168 -15.50 -8.31 9.12
N ILE A 169 -15.47 -9.48 8.48
CA ILE A 169 -16.31 -9.86 7.34
C ILE A 169 -17.82 -9.68 7.60
N ARG A 170 -18.23 -9.56 8.86
CA ARG A 170 -19.63 -9.36 9.28
C ARG A 170 -20.02 -7.89 9.45
N ARG A 171 -19.09 -6.95 9.28
CA ARG A 171 -19.30 -5.51 9.52
C ARG A 171 -19.29 -4.71 8.22
N THR A 172 -19.99 -3.58 8.23
CA THR A 172 -20.15 -2.72 7.05
C THR A 172 -18.87 -1.98 6.68
N GLU A 173 -18.58 -1.91 5.38
CA GLU A 173 -17.39 -1.30 4.76
C GLU A 173 -17.13 0.14 5.21
N HIS A 174 -18.19 0.93 5.44
CA HIS A 174 -18.08 2.34 5.85
C HIS A 174 -17.36 2.54 7.18
N ARG A 175 -17.38 1.56 8.10
CA ARG A 175 -16.65 1.68 9.37
C ARG A 175 -15.14 1.63 9.18
N GLY A 176 -14.66 0.86 8.20
CA GLY A 176 -13.23 0.71 7.94
C GLY A 176 -12.54 2.02 7.59
N PHE A 177 -13.12 2.77 6.65
CA PHE A 177 -12.57 4.05 6.20
C PHE A 177 -12.42 5.07 7.33
N THR A 178 -13.43 5.17 8.19
CA THR A 178 -13.40 6.07 9.35
C THR A 178 -12.30 5.66 10.34
N VAL A 179 -12.11 4.37 10.60
CA VAL A 179 -11.06 3.88 11.50
C VAL A 179 -9.67 4.17 10.94
N SER A 180 -9.44 3.91 9.66
CA SER A 180 -8.14 4.20 9.04
C SER A 180 -7.82 5.70 8.99
N ALA A 181 -8.82 6.56 8.74
CA ALA A 181 -8.65 8.01 8.85
C ALA A 181 -8.27 8.43 10.27
N LYS A 182 -8.88 7.83 11.30
CA LYS A 182 -8.51 8.06 12.70
C LYS A 182 -7.08 7.62 12.99
N TYR A 183 -6.65 6.45 12.49
CA TYR A 183 -5.27 5.98 12.65
C TYR A 183 -4.28 7.01 12.09
N LEU A 184 -4.55 7.57 10.90
CA LEU A 184 -3.74 8.67 10.36
C LEU A 184 -3.74 9.90 11.29
N SER A 185 -4.88 10.24 11.91
CA SER A 185 -4.97 11.33 12.90
C SER A 185 -4.24 11.06 14.23
N PHE A 186 -3.94 9.79 14.54
CA PHE A 186 -3.11 9.43 15.69
C PHE A 186 -1.62 9.70 15.46
N GLY A 187 -1.23 10.01 14.22
CA GLY A 187 0.15 10.34 13.87
C GLY A 187 0.94 9.16 13.32
N PHE A 188 0.30 8.06 12.89
CA PHE A 188 0.98 7.02 12.13
C PHE A 188 1.40 7.51 10.74
N ASP A 189 2.50 6.99 10.21
CA ASP A 189 3.04 7.40 8.92
C ASP A 189 2.23 6.85 7.76
N ARG A 190 1.64 5.65 7.93
CA ARG A 190 0.76 5.03 6.94
C ARG A 190 -0.38 4.28 7.64
N SER A 191 -1.46 4.08 6.92
CA SER A 191 -2.62 3.33 7.38
C SER A 191 -3.08 2.38 6.29
N ILE A 192 -3.42 1.15 6.67
CA ILE A 192 -3.81 0.08 5.74
C ILE A 192 -5.07 -0.61 6.24
N LEU A 193 -6.01 -0.81 5.33
CA LEU A 193 -7.17 -1.67 5.53
C LEU A 193 -6.87 -3.06 5.01
N VAL A 194 -7.09 -4.03 5.89
CA VAL A 194 -6.89 -5.45 5.60
C VAL A 194 -8.25 -6.12 5.65
N HIS A 195 -8.68 -6.68 4.52
CA HIS A 195 -9.94 -7.42 4.47
C HIS A 195 -9.70 -8.89 4.13
N PRO A 196 -9.70 -9.78 5.13
CA PRO A 196 -9.55 -11.20 4.85
C PRO A 196 -10.86 -11.79 4.31
N PHE A 197 -10.76 -12.86 3.53
CA PHE A 197 -11.85 -13.73 3.09
C PHE A 197 -12.95 -13.06 2.26
N VAL A 198 -12.61 -12.10 1.40
CA VAL A 198 -13.59 -11.42 0.53
C VAL A 198 -13.13 -11.40 -0.93
N SER A 199 -14.11 -11.38 -1.84
CA SER A 199 -13.90 -11.51 -3.27
C SER A 199 -13.38 -10.22 -3.92
N ASP A 200 -12.65 -10.40 -5.01
CA ASP A 200 -11.97 -9.33 -5.72
C ASP A 200 -12.91 -8.22 -6.26
N VAL A 201 -14.15 -8.59 -6.62
CA VAL A 201 -15.11 -7.65 -7.22
C VAL A 201 -15.54 -6.58 -6.21
N ILE A 202 -15.88 -6.99 -4.99
CA ILE A 202 -16.30 -6.09 -3.90
C ILE A 202 -15.16 -5.13 -3.56
N HIS A 203 -13.93 -5.65 -3.50
CA HIS A 203 -12.76 -4.86 -3.13
C HIS A 203 -12.35 -3.82 -4.16
N ARG A 204 -12.56 -4.10 -5.45
CA ARG A 204 -12.34 -3.09 -6.49
C ARG A 204 -13.25 -1.88 -6.31
N GLU A 205 -14.51 -2.09 -5.93
CA GLU A 205 -15.47 -1.01 -5.67
C GLU A 205 -15.06 -0.19 -4.43
N ILE A 206 -14.64 -0.87 -3.37
CA ILE A 206 -14.10 -0.23 -2.15
C ILE A 206 -12.87 0.61 -2.49
N ALA A 207 -11.91 0.08 -3.27
CA ALA A 207 -10.70 0.79 -3.64
C ALA A 207 -11.01 2.06 -4.46
N LYS A 208 -11.95 2.00 -5.41
CA LYS A 208 -12.45 3.19 -6.11
C LYS A 208 -13.09 4.21 -5.17
N SER A 209 -13.92 3.74 -4.23
CA SER A 209 -14.54 4.60 -3.22
C SER A 209 -13.49 5.32 -2.37
N MET A 210 -12.40 4.64 -2.00
CA MET A 210 -11.28 5.25 -1.28
C MET A 210 -10.55 6.31 -2.09
N LEU A 211 -10.34 6.07 -3.40
CA LEU A 211 -9.68 7.05 -4.27
C LEU A 211 -10.51 8.34 -4.38
N ASN A 212 -11.84 8.21 -4.45
CA ASN A 212 -12.78 9.32 -4.57
C ASN A 212 -12.95 10.14 -3.27
N ARG A 213 -12.32 9.74 -2.17
CA ARG A 213 -12.41 10.41 -0.87
C ARG A 213 -11.07 10.98 -0.44
N SER A 214 -10.97 12.30 -0.44
CA SER A 214 -9.73 13.02 -0.10
C SER A 214 -9.18 12.71 1.30
N ASP A 215 -10.06 12.45 2.28
CA ASP A 215 -9.72 12.17 3.68
C ASP A 215 -9.11 10.77 3.89
N VAL A 216 -9.42 9.81 3.01
CA VAL A 216 -8.91 8.44 3.08
C VAL A 216 -8.03 8.04 1.89
N ARG A 217 -7.82 8.93 0.92
CA ARG A 217 -6.92 8.72 -0.21
C ARG A 217 -5.52 8.25 0.20
N PRO A 218 -4.91 8.64 1.34
CA PRO A 218 -3.61 8.09 1.74
C PRO A 218 -3.64 6.62 2.20
N VAL A 219 -4.80 6.10 2.58
CA VAL A 219 -4.97 4.75 3.14
C VAL A 219 -4.71 3.69 2.06
N GLY A 220 -3.93 2.67 2.37
CA GLY A 220 -3.75 1.49 1.52
C GLY A 220 -4.88 0.47 1.72
N TYR A 221 -5.11 -0.38 0.73
CA TYR A 221 -6.14 -1.42 0.80
C TYR A 221 -5.61 -2.71 0.21
N PHE A 222 -5.66 -3.78 1.01
CA PHE A 222 -5.39 -5.12 0.53
C PHE A 222 -6.32 -6.14 1.17
N THR A 223 -6.41 -7.28 0.51
CA THR A 223 -7.31 -8.37 0.82
C THR A 223 -6.49 -9.63 0.92
N VAL A 224 -6.93 -10.56 1.77
CA VAL A 224 -6.28 -11.87 1.88
C VAL A 224 -7.29 -12.90 1.43
N ASN A 225 -7.09 -13.44 0.24
CA ASN A 225 -7.89 -14.52 -0.28
C ASN A 225 -7.26 -15.84 0.17
N TYR A 226 -8.07 -16.72 0.74
CA TYR A 226 -7.61 -17.98 1.32
C TYR A 226 -8.08 -19.19 0.55
N ASP A 227 -9.07 -19.04 -0.33
CA ASP A 227 -9.50 -20.13 -1.19
C ASP A 227 -10.40 -19.57 -2.30
N GLU A 228 -10.07 -19.85 -3.56
CA GLU A 228 -11.14 -20.00 -4.57
C GLU A 228 -11.45 -21.49 -4.79
N SER A 229 -10.58 -22.38 -4.30
CA SER A 229 -10.00 -23.60 -4.89
C SER A 229 -8.94 -23.40 -5.99
N GLU A 230 -7.84 -22.66 -5.88
CA GLU A 230 -6.93 -22.37 -4.76
C GLU A 230 -6.00 -21.20 -5.18
N ILE A 231 -6.38 -19.94 -4.90
CA ILE A 231 -5.41 -18.84 -4.91
C ILE A 231 -5.45 -18.22 -3.51
N LEU A 232 -4.52 -18.69 -2.68
CA LEU A 232 -4.24 -18.25 -1.30
C LEU A 232 -3.43 -16.94 -1.28
N ASP A 233 -3.82 -15.97 -2.10
CA ASP A 233 -3.02 -14.78 -2.36
C ASP A 233 -3.49 -13.56 -1.58
N ILE A 234 -2.54 -12.69 -1.26
CA ILE A 234 -2.81 -11.32 -0.82
C ILE A 234 -2.98 -10.46 -2.07
N VAL A 235 -4.14 -9.82 -2.23
CA VAL A 235 -4.42 -8.89 -3.35
C VAL A 235 -4.36 -7.47 -2.83
N ILE A 236 -3.45 -6.66 -3.37
CA ILE A 236 -3.29 -5.25 -3.03
C ILE A 236 -4.01 -4.43 -4.09
N TYR A 237 -5.08 -3.74 -3.71
CA TYR A 237 -5.78 -2.82 -4.62
C TYR A 237 -5.15 -1.44 -4.65
N LYS A 238 -4.55 -1.05 -3.52
CA LYS A 238 -3.97 0.26 -3.35
C LYS A 238 -2.81 0.22 -2.37
N TRP A 239 -1.65 0.65 -2.84
CA TRP A 239 -0.48 0.93 -2.02
C TRP A 239 -0.74 2.11 -1.09
N PRO A 240 -0.37 2.00 0.20
CA PRO A 240 -0.54 3.10 1.14
C PRO A 240 0.44 4.23 0.84
N LEU A 241 -0.06 5.46 0.88
CA LEU A 241 0.75 6.66 0.76
C LEU A 241 1.16 7.15 2.15
N ILE A 242 2.24 7.94 2.20
CA ILE A 242 2.63 8.65 3.41
C ILE A 242 1.49 9.57 3.84
N ASN A 243 1.20 9.54 5.14
CA ASN A 243 0.23 10.38 5.79
C ASN A 243 0.60 11.85 5.61
N PRO A 244 -0.24 12.66 4.92
CA PRO A 244 0.04 14.08 4.73
C PRO A 244 -0.35 14.92 5.95
N LEU A 245 -1.16 14.38 6.87
CA LEU A 245 -1.72 15.14 8.00
C LEU A 245 -0.67 15.80 8.91
N PRO A 246 0.51 15.21 9.20
CA PRO A 246 1.56 15.88 9.96
C PRO A 246 2.04 17.20 9.33
N LEU A 247 1.93 17.38 8.01
CA LEU A 247 2.35 18.60 7.32
C LEU A 247 1.36 19.75 7.49
N ILE A 248 0.09 19.44 7.77
CA ILE A 248 -1.01 20.42 7.79
C ILE A 248 -1.71 20.53 9.15
N SER A 249 -1.48 19.59 10.06
CA SER A 249 -2.08 19.55 11.40
C SER A 249 -1.00 19.45 12.48
N ARG A 250 -0.85 20.53 13.24
CA ARG A 250 0.10 20.60 14.36
C ARG A 250 -0.12 19.48 15.38
N THR A 251 -1.37 19.16 15.71
CA THR A 251 -1.70 18.10 16.66
C THR A 251 -1.22 16.73 16.17
N VAL A 252 -1.42 16.44 14.88
CA VAL A 252 -0.96 15.18 14.29
C VAL A 252 0.56 15.14 14.19
N ALA A 253 1.21 16.27 13.88
CA ALA A 253 2.66 16.40 13.87
C ALA A 253 3.28 16.13 15.25
N GLU A 254 2.75 16.74 16.31
CA GLU A 254 3.22 16.54 17.68
C GLU A 254 3.06 15.08 18.13
N ARG A 255 1.95 14.44 17.74
CA ARG A 255 1.75 13.00 17.99
C ARG A 255 2.76 12.14 17.23
N ASN A 256 2.96 12.38 15.93
CA ASN A 256 3.94 11.64 15.10
C ASN A 256 5.35 11.75 15.69
N ILE A 257 5.79 12.94 16.08
CA ILE A 257 7.11 13.17 16.70
C ILE A 257 7.24 12.34 17.99
N ARG A 258 6.27 12.43 18.91
CA ARG A 258 6.31 11.68 20.18
C ARG A 258 6.38 10.17 19.97
N ILE A 259 5.61 9.65 19.02
CA ILE A 259 5.63 8.21 18.71
C ILE A 259 6.98 7.82 18.12
N LYS A 260 7.56 8.63 17.22
CA LYS A 260 8.86 8.36 16.59
C LYS A 260 10.04 8.47 17.56
N ASP A 261 10.00 9.37 18.52
CA ASP A 261 11.05 9.50 19.54
C ASP A 261 11.20 8.21 20.36
N LEU A 262 10.10 7.50 20.63
CA LEU A 262 10.14 6.19 21.28
C LEU A 262 10.93 5.16 20.46
N ILE A 263 10.76 5.15 19.14
CA ILE A 263 11.38 4.15 18.25
C ILE A 263 12.87 4.42 18.07
N ARG A 264 13.26 5.69 18.02
CA ARG A 264 14.68 6.10 17.91
C ARG A 264 15.53 5.74 19.13
N HIS A 265 14.88 5.47 20.26
CA HIS A 265 15.53 5.16 21.54
C HIS A 265 15.32 3.71 21.99
N LYS A 266 14.73 2.86 21.14
CA LYS A 266 14.76 1.40 21.25
C LYS A 266 16.00 0.87 20.51
#